data_AF-A0A9P3US92-F1
#
_entry.id   AF-A0A9P3US92-F1
#
_cell.length_a   1.000
_cell.length_b   1.000
_cell.length_c   1.000
_cell.angle_alpha   90.00
_cell.angle_beta   90.00
_cell.angle_gamma   90.00
#
_symmetry.space_group_name_H-M   'P 1'
#
loop_
_entity.id
_entity.type
_entity.pdbx_description
1 polymer ?
#
loop_
_entity_poly.entity_id
_entity_poly.type
_entity_poly.pdbx_seq_one_letter_code
_entity_poly.pdbx_strand_id
1 'polypeptide(L)'
;MDAFRTARKELNATETRFHDEQDRSRTQEMERRAALHDQQMKEIEVRLEELRMKQKAEDEKLRMSMRERQKRIWDGIENVIKLEEDKVKARLEEEKRKKEEEERRRKEEEERQKALEEKQKEEQRKREQEAKKAAEEKEKREQEEAETRRLEAEEERQKKERERGERTAREELGMTTPEEDWRAARNNLQELKSQTMKSVKEDRAAKSEWSKWRRQITPKIGQITDDEAEINRISLQLYQIMHPPNAPAHNPMIYKALLSSLAKAILLQAETEVTAEKKSAAPLAKVTFNLLETLEGFPEVFFARLVQRAGGWPIPYMVTPEAMPPGPFKNDAERNRAVDRARKTAMGYRKSGNGNGEELETTAEYTARVSGMMRVYFHVLRIPPQQKPLHPLFRLPRYWMWFSRVLKDKRLLETAAAPQLMYTALDVMGSQARMIWGHQWNKMLELMYEGVTAGYGGGKIIGGTSGEGIAARVRVQLEVERILLGPSA
;
A
#
# COMPACT_ATOMS: atom_id res chain seq x y z
N MET A 1 91.44 -54.46 -25.80
CA MET A 1 91.19 -53.03 -25.51
C MET A 1 90.18 -52.42 -26.48
N ASP A 2 90.19 -52.74 -27.78
CA ASP A 2 89.25 -52.15 -28.77
C ASP A 2 87.79 -52.61 -28.64
N ALA A 3 87.52 -53.90 -28.38
CA ALA A 3 86.15 -54.42 -28.28
C ALA A 3 85.30 -53.71 -27.20
N PHE A 4 85.91 -53.31 -26.08
CA PHE A 4 85.24 -52.60 -24.98
C PHE A 4 84.92 -51.14 -25.32
N ARG A 5 85.76 -50.49 -26.15
CA ARG A 5 85.53 -49.12 -26.62
C ARG A 5 84.41 -49.07 -27.66
N THR A 6 84.33 -50.08 -28.53
CA THR A 6 83.26 -50.20 -29.53
C THR A 6 81.92 -50.48 -28.86
N ALA A 7 81.85 -51.44 -27.93
CA ALA A 7 80.62 -51.76 -27.19
C ALA A 7 80.09 -50.56 -26.39
N ARG A 8 80.98 -49.75 -25.77
CA ARG A 8 80.58 -48.54 -25.05
C ARG A 8 80.09 -47.42 -25.97
N LYS A 9 80.64 -47.31 -27.18
CA LYS A 9 80.13 -46.38 -28.21
C LYS A 9 78.75 -46.80 -28.71
N GLU A 10 78.53 -48.09 -28.93
CA GLU A 10 77.23 -48.62 -29.36
C GLU A 10 76.16 -48.46 -28.28
N LEU A 11 76.50 -48.74 -27.01
CA LEU A 11 75.60 -48.52 -25.87
C LEU A 11 75.19 -47.05 -25.77
N ASN A 12 76.15 -46.12 -25.77
CA ASN A 12 75.86 -44.69 -25.75
C ASN A 12 75.01 -44.24 -26.95
N ALA A 13 75.28 -44.78 -28.14
CA ALA A 13 74.50 -44.46 -29.33
C ALA A 13 73.06 -44.98 -29.23
N THR A 14 72.85 -46.12 -28.56
CA THR A 14 71.53 -46.71 -28.35
C THR A 14 70.75 -45.96 -27.27
N GLU A 15 71.40 -45.59 -26.16
CA GLU A 15 70.82 -44.73 -25.13
C GLU A 15 70.42 -43.36 -25.68
N THR A 16 71.27 -42.75 -26.51
CA THR A 16 70.96 -41.45 -27.14
C THR A 16 69.75 -41.57 -28.06
N ARG A 17 69.68 -42.61 -28.90
CA ARG A 17 68.51 -42.86 -29.76
C ARG A 17 67.23 -43.09 -28.97
N PHE A 18 67.31 -43.84 -27.86
CA PHE A 18 66.17 -44.09 -27.00
C PHE A 18 65.65 -42.81 -26.34
N HIS A 19 66.55 -41.94 -25.86
CA HIS A 19 66.18 -40.63 -25.31
C HIS A 19 65.59 -39.71 -26.38
N ASP A 20 66.18 -39.64 -27.58
CA ASP A 20 65.65 -38.84 -28.69
C ASP A 20 64.24 -39.30 -29.10
N GLU A 21 63.98 -40.61 -29.09
CA GLU A 21 62.69 -41.19 -29.43
C GLU A 21 61.64 -40.94 -28.34
N GLN A 22 62.05 -40.99 -27.08
CA GLN A 22 61.19 -40.66 -25.93
C GLN A 22 60.82 -39.17 -25.90
N ASP A 23 61.77 -38.28 -26.22
CA ASP A 23 61.52 -36.84 -26.27
C ASP A 23 60.65 -36.45 -27.46
N ARG A 24 60.82 -37.10 -28.62
CA ARG A 24 59.90 -36.95 -29.76
C ARG A 24 58.48 -37.39 -29.41
N SER A 25 58.32 -38.53 -28.74
CA SER A 25 57.01 -39.03 -28.31
C SER A 25 56.33 -38.06 -27.33
N ARG A 26 57.08 -37.54 -26.34
CA ARG A 26 56.58 -36.53 -25.39
C ARG A 26 56.18 -35.23 -26.07
N THR A 27 56.96 -34.77 -27.04
CA THR A 27 56.66 -33.56 -27.81
C THR A 27 55.38 -33.72 -28.62
N GLN A 28 55.21 -34.86 -29.29
CA GLN A 28 53.98 -35.18 -30.04
C GLN A 28 52.75 -35.29 -29.13
N GLU A 29 52.88 -35.90 -27.94
CA GLU A 29 51.79 -35.91 -26.96
C GLU A 29 51.44 -34.51 -26.47
N MET A 30 52.44 -33.66 -26.22
CA MET A 30 52.24 -32.29 -25.77
C MET A 30 51.53 -31.46 -26.86
N GLU A 31 51.95 -31.56 -28.11
CA GLU A 31 51.30 -30.91 -29.26
C GLU A 31 49.85 -31.39 -29.43
N ARG A 32 49.61 -32.69 -29.29
CA ARG A 32 48.26 -33.26 -29.38
C ARG A 32 47.35 -32.76 -28.25
N ARG A 33 47.87 -32.66 -27.03
CA ARG A 33 47.12 -32.11 -25.88
C ARG A 33 46.86 -30.61 -26.06
N ALA A 34 47.84 -29.85 -26.57
CA ALA A 34 47.69 -28.43 -26.85
C ALA A 34 46.61 -28.19 -27.92
N ALA A 35 46.61 -28.97 -29.01
CA ALA A 35 45.58 -28.91 -30.05
C ALA A 35 44.17 -29.24 -29.51
N LEU A 36 44.07 -30.24 -28.62
CA LEU A 36 42.80 -30.60 -27.98
C LEU A 36 42.27 -29.47 -27.07
N HIS A 37 43.14 -28.86 -26.27
CA HIS A 37 42.77 -27.72 -25.41
C HIS A 37 42.36 -26.50 -26.24
N ASP A 38 43.06 -26.22 -27.35
CA ASP A 38 42.70 -25.12 -28.25
C ASP A 38 41.31 -25.33 -28.88
N GLN A 39 40.99 -26.58 -29.25
CA GLN A 39 39.66 -26.94 -29.75
C GLN A 39 38.57 -26.79 -28.68
N GLN A 40 38.84 -27.21 -27.44
CA GLN A 40 37.91 -27.06 -26.32
C GLN A 40 37.67 -25.58 -25.96
N MET A 41 38.72 -24.75 -26.00
CA MET A 41 38.60 -23.30 -25.75
C MET A 41 37.72 -22.63 -26.80
N LYS A 42 37.90 -22.96 -28.09
CA LYS A 42 37.04 -22.47 -29.17
C LYS A 42 35.58 -22.89 -28.99
N GLU A 43 35.32 -24.12 -28.55
CA GLU A 43 33.95 -24.57 -28.26
C GLU A 43 33.32 -23.80 -27.09
N ILE A 44 34.10 -23.53 -26.03
CA ILE A 44 33.65 -22.74 -24.89
C ILE A 44 33.34 -21.30 -25.30
N GLU A 45 34.19 -20.68 -26.13
CA GLU A 45 33.96 -19.32 -26.64
C GLU A 45 32.65 -19.22 -27.43
N VAL A 46 32.40 -20.17 -28.34
CA VAL A 46 31.15 -20.22 -29.11
C VAL A 46 29.93 -20.36 -28.19
N ARG A 47 29.97 -21.25 -27.20
CA ARG A 47 28.86 -21.41 -26.24
C ARG A 47 28.64 -20.16 -25.38
N LEU A 48 29.71 -19.47 -24.98
CA LEU A 48 29.62 -18.22 -24.22
C LEU A 48 29.03 -17.09 -25.07
N GLU A 49 29.37 -17.00 -26.35
CA GLU A 49 28.75 -16.04 -27.28
C GLU A 49 27.27 -16.32 -27.49
N GLU A 50 26.87 -17.59 -27.66
CA GLU A 50 25.46 -17.97 -27.76
C GLU A 50 24.67 -17.58 -26.50
N LEU A 51 25.22 -17.81 -25.31
CA LEU A 51 24.59 -17.43 -24.05
C LEU A 51 24.47 -15.91 -23.91
N ARG A 52 25.51 -15.16 -24.27
CA ARG A 52 25.47 -13.68 -24.27
C ARG A 52 24.41 -13.14 -25.24
N MET A 53 24.27 -13.76 -26.41
CA MET A 53 23.26 -13.37 -27.41
C MET A 53 21.84 -13.68 -26.92
N LYS A 54 21.62 -14.84 -26.29
CA LYS A 54 20.33 -15.17 -25.66
C LYS A 54 19.97 -14.19 -24.54
N GLN A 55 20.93 -13.89 -23.66
CA GLN A 55 20.71 -12.95 -22.56
C GLN A 55 20.38 -11.54 -23.07
N LYS A 56 21.11 -11.05 -24.09
CA LYS A 56 20.77 -9.76 -24.74
C LYS A 56 19.38 -9.76 -25.35
N ALA A 57 18.97 -10.85 -26.01
CA ALA A 57 17.64 -10.95 -26.60
C ALA A 57 16.52 -10.96 -25.56
N GLU A 58 16.72 -11.64 -24.43
CA GLU A 58 15.79 -11.64 -23.30
C GLU A 58 15.70 -10.25 -22.64
N ASP A 59 16.82 -9.59 -22.43
CA ASP A 59 16.88 -8.23 -21.89
C ASP A 59 16.16 -7.22 -22.81
N GLU A 60 16.36 -7.32 -24.14
CA GLU A 60 15.70 -6.45 -25.11
C GLU A 60 14.17 -6.69 -25.10
N LYS A 61 13.74 -7.96 -25.02
CA LYS A 61 12.32 -8.32 -24.92
C LYS A 61 11.70 -7.80 -23.62
N LEU A 62 12.42 -7.88 -22.51
CA LEU A 62 12.00 -7.32 -21.23
C LEU A 62 11.86 -5.80 -21.30
N ARG A 63 12.86 -5.11 -21.88
CA ARG A 63 12.84 -3.66 -22.10
C ARG A 63 11.67 -3.21 -22.98
N MET A 64 11.39 -3.95 -24.06
CA MET A 64 10.23 -3.67 -24.92
C MET A 64 8.91 -3.82 -24.17
N SER A 65 8.76 -4.90 -23.40
CA SER A 65 7.58 -5.10 -22.54
C SER A 65 7.42 -3.98 -21.51
N MET A 66 8.53 -3.54 -20.89
CA MET A 66 8.53 -2.42 -19.96
C MET A 66 8.11 -1.11 -20.64
N ARG A 67 8.60 -0.81 -21.85
CA ARG A 67 8.17 0.38 -22.61
C ARG A 67 6.69 0.36 -22.95
N GLU A 68 6.15 -0.79 -23.38
CA GLU A 68 4.72 -0.92 -23.67
C GLU A 68 3.85 -0.71 -22.42
N ARG A 69 4.26 -1.30 -21.29
CA ARG A 69 3.58 -1.10 -20.00
C ARG A 69 3.66 0.35 -19.55
N GLN A 70 4.83 0.98 -19.68
CA GLN A 70 5.05 2.39 -19.36
C GLN A 70 4.16 3.30 -20.21
N LYS A 71 4.01 2.99 -21.51
CA LYS A 71 3.09 3.69 -22.41
C LYS A 71 1.65 3.58 -21.92
N ARG A 72 1.18 2.38 -21.55
CA ARG A 72 -0.18 2.20 -20.98
C ARG A 72 -0.40 2.97 -19.69
N ILE A 73 0.61 3.05 -18.82
CA ILE A 73 0.54 3.86 -17.60
C ILE A 73 0.46 5.35 -17.96
N TRP A 74 1.25 5.81 -18.93
CA TRP A 74 1.20 7.19 -19.43
C TRP A 74 -0.18 7.54 -19.99
N ASP A 75 -0.71 6.71 -20.88
CA ASP A 75 -2.04 6.89 -21.49
C ASP A 75 -3.13 6.88 -20.40
N GLY A 76 -3.02 6.00 -19.40
CA GLY A 76 -3.93 5.96 -18.25
C GLY A 76 -3.86 7.21 -17.38
N ILE A 77 -2.65 7.74 -17.15
CA ILE A 77 -2.45 8.98 -16.38
C ILE A 77 -2.99 10.19 -17.16
N GLU A 78 -2.73 10.30 -18.47
CA GLU A 78 -3.29 11.37 -19.30
C GLU A 78 -4.82 11.31 -19.32
N ASN A 79 -5.41 10.11 -19.46
CA ASN A 79 -6.86 9.95 -19.40
C ASN A 79 -7.45 10.32 -18.04
N VAL A 80 -6.78 9.98 -16.93
CA VAL A 80 -7.23 10.38 -15.58
C VAL A 80 -7.07 11.89 -15.37
N ILE A 81 -5.99 12.50 -15.89
CA ILE A 81 -5.79 13.95 -15.84
C ILE A 81 -6.90 14.64 -16.63
N LYS A 82 -7.19 14.18 -17.84
CA LYS A 82 -8.24 14.72 -18.71
C LYS A 82 -9.63 14.56 -18.08
N LEU A 83 -9.94 13.39 -17.51
CA LEU A 83 -11.18 13.13 -16.76
C LEU A 83 -11.29 13.98 -15.47
N GLU A 84 -10.18 14.24 -14.77
CA GLU A 84 -10.17 15.15 -13.62
C GLU A 84 -10.35 16.61 -14.07
N GLU A 85 -9.74 17.02 -15.19
CA GLU A 85 -9.90 18.36 -15.78
C GLU A 85 -11.33 18.61 -16.26
N ASP A 86 -11.96 17.62 -16.91
CA ASP A 86 -13.34 17.71 -17.39
C ASP A 86 -14.35 17.67 -16.23
N LYS A 87 -14.11 16.85 -15.19
CA LYS A 87 -14.94 16.86 -13.96
C LYS A 87 -14.81 18.14 -13.14
N VAL A 88 -13.68 18.84 -13.26
CA VAL A 88 -13.47 20.14 -12.60
C VAL A 88 -14.15 21.25 -13.40
N LYS A 89 -14.08 21.23 -14.74
CA LYS A 89 -14.88 22.14 -15.58
C LYS A 89 -16.38 21.96 -15.34
N ALA A 90 -16.87 20.73 -15.33
CA ALA A 90 -18.28 20.44 -15.04
C ALA A 90 -18.71 20.87 -13.64
N ARG A 91 -17.87 20.69 -12.61
CA ARG A 91 -18.17 21.16 -11.25
C ARG A 91 -18.10 22.68 -11.10
N LEU A 92 -17.18 23.35 -11.79
CA LEU A 92 -17.11 24.81 -11.82
C LEU A 92 -18.32 25.42 -12.56
N GLU A 93 -18.83 24.76 -13.60
CA GLU A 93 -20.06 25.14 -14.31
C GLU A 93 -21.31 24.86 -13.47
N GLU A 94 -21.36 23.74 -12.74
CA GLU A 94 -22.48 23.40 -11.84
C GLU A 94 -22.50 24.29 -10.58
N GLU A 95 -21.34 24.66 -10.04
CA GLU A 95 -21.22 25.59 -8.91
C GLU A 95 -21.54 27.04 -9.32
N LYS A 96 -21.19 27.44 -10.56
CA LYS A 96 -21.66 28.72 -11.15
C LYS A 96 -23.18 28.73 -11.35
N ARG A 97 -23.76 27.64 -11.89
CA ARG A 97 -25.23 27.49 -12.02
C ARG A 97 -25.95 27.48 -10.67
N LYS A 98 -25.39 26.82 -9.65
CA LYS A 98 -25.97 26.80 -8.29
C LYS A 98 -25.89 28.15 -7.60
N LYS A 99 -24.81 28.92 -7.79
CA LYS A 99 -24.73 30.32 -7.29
C LYS A 99 -25.72 31.25 -8.00
N GLU A 100 -25.97 31.06 -9.30
CA GLU A 100 -27.00 31.81 -10.05
C GLU A 100 -28.45 31.39 -9.68
N GLU A 101 -28.71 30.12 -9.33
CA GLU A 101 -30.03 29.65 -8.86
C GLU A 101 -30.31 30.01 -7.39
N GLU A 102 -29.30 30.03 -6.53
CA GLU A 102 -29.43 30.38 -5.10
C GLU A 102 -29.61 31.90 -4.91
N GLU A 103 -29.02 32.73 -5.78
CA GLU A 103 -29.27 34.19 -5.84
C GLU A 103 -30.67 34.52 -6.39
N ARG A 104 -31.24 33.64 -7.23
CA ARG A 104 -32.64 33.76 -7.72
C ARG A 104 -33.68 33.26 -6.70
N ARG A 105 -33.37 32.24 -5.88
CA ARG A 105 -34.25 31.73 -4.81
C ARG A 105 -34.26 32.61 -3.56
N ARG A 106 -33.16 33.31 -3.25
CA ARG A 106 -33.11 34.25 -2.10
C ARG A 106 -34.03 35.48 -2.26
N LYS A 107 -34.47 35.79 -3.48
CA LYS A 107 -35.43 36.86 -3.79
C LYS A 107 -36.90 36.41 -3.78
N GLU A 108 -37.21 35.11 -3.71
CA GLU A 108 -38.58 34.58 -3.63
C GLU A 108 -38.99 34.12 -2.21
N GLU A 109 -38.04 33.92 -1.30
CA GLU A 109 -38.31 33.48 0.08
C GLU A 109 -38.60 34.65 1.05
N GLU A 110 -38.33 35.90 0.67
CA GLU A 110 -38.65 37.08 1.48
C GLU A 110 -40.14 37.52 1.40
N GLU A 111 -40.90 37.05 0.40
CA GLU A 111 -42.34 37.35 0.27
C GLU A 111 -43.26 36.25 0.86
N ARG A 112 -42.74 35.06 1.20
CA ARG A 112 -43.56 33.96 1.76
C ARG A 112 -43.57 33.88 3.29
N GLN A 113 -42.76 34.70 3.96
CA GLN A 113 -42.68 34.72 5.42
C GLN A 113 -43.67 35.67 6.12
N LYS A 114 -44.66 36.23 5.38
CA LYS A 114 -45.75 37.05 5.94
C LYS A 114 -47.15 36.43 5.88
N ALA A 115 -47.27 35.17 5.45
CA ALA A 115 -48.57 34.48 5.32
C ALA A 115 -48.74 33.25 6.24
N LEU A 116 -47.77 32.97 7.12
CA LEU A 116 -47.77 31.79 8.00
C LEU A 116 -47.81 32.13 9.49
N GLU A 117 -48.15 33.36 9.86
CA GLU A 117 -48.41 33.76 11.26
C GLU A 117 -49.92 33.81 11.59
N GLU A 118 -50.80 33.62 10.62
CA GLU A 118 -52.26 33.72 10.81
C GLU A 118 -53.00 32.36 10.85
N LYS A 119 -52.25 31.24 10.92
CA LYS A 119 -52.80 29.88 11.05
C LYS A 119 -52.37 29.15 12.32
N GLN A 120 -51.99 29.89 13.36
CA GLN A 120 -51.58 29.33 14.66
C GLN A 120 -52.49 29.74 15.83
N LYS A 121 -53.72 30.21 15.57
CA LYS A 121 -54.63 30.66 16.64
C LYS A 121 -55.95 29.91 16.76
N GLU A 122 -56.15 28.80 16.05
CA GLU A 122 -57.42 28.05 16.11
C GLU A 122 -57.25 26.53 16.25
N GLU A 123 -56.19 26.08 16.91
CA GLU A 123 -56.05 24.66 17.27
C GLU A 123 -55.67 24.49 18.75
N GLN A 124 -56.10 25.42 19.59
CA GLN A 124 -55.78 25.47 21.02
C GLN A 124 -57.01 25.24 21.93
N ARG A 125 -58.11 24.67 21.41
CA ARG A 125 -59.32 24.38 22.21
C ARG A 125 -59.93 22.98 22.04
N LYS A 126 -59.17 22.00 21.55
CA LYS A 126 -59.63 20.59 21.45
C LYS A 126 -58.68 19.53 22.00
N ARG A 127 -57.71 19.91 22.83
CA ARG A 127 -56.75 18.98 23.46
C ARG A 127 -56.74 19.00 24.99
N GLU A 128 -57.89 19.30 25.62
CA GLU A 128 -58.00 19.35 27.08
C GLU A 128 -58.89 18.26 27.71
N GLN A 129 -59.42 17.30 26.93
CA GLN A 129 -60.25 16.21 27.50
C GLN A 129 -59.71 14.78 27.34
N GLU A 130 -58.59 14.58 26.64
CA GLU A 130 -57.90 13.26 26.59
C GLU A 130 -56.66 13.18 27.50
N ALA A 131 -56.32 14.26 28.21
CA ALA A 131 -55.10 14.36 29.02
C ALA A 131 -55.16 13.62 30.38
N LYS A 132 -56.30 13.02 30.76
CA LYS A 132 -56.49 12.44 32.10
C LYS A 132 -56.49 10.90 32.18
N LYS A 133 -56.42 10.18 31.05
CA LYS A 133 -56.26 8.71 31.03
C LYS A 133 -54.92 8.22 30.48
N ALA A 134 -54.16 9.08 29.80
CA ALA A 134 -52.80 8.78 29.36
C ALA A 134 -51.72 9.08 30.43
N ALA A 135 -52.09 9.75 31.54
CA ALA A 135 -51.13 10.16 32.57
C ALA A 135 -50.66 8.99 33.46
N GLU A 136 -51.53 8.03 33.80
CA GLU A 136 -51.17 6.92 34.71
C GLU A 136 -50.40 5.78 34.02
N GLU A 137 -50.60 5.55 32.71
CA GLU A 137 -49.81 4.54 31.96
C GLU A 137 -48.44 5.10 31.52
N LYS A 138 -48.35 6.42 31.34
CA LYS A 138 -47.11 7.12 30.99
C LYS A 138 -46.17 7.24 32.20
N GLU A 139 -46.69 7.37 33.40
CA GLU A 139 -45.88 7.43 34.63
C GLU A 139 -45.15 6.11 34.93
N LYS A 140 -45.78 4.95 34.61
CA LYS A 140 -45.14 3.63 34.75
C LYS A 140 -44.09 3.34 33.67
N ARG A 141 -44.35 3.72 32.42
CA ARG A 141 -43.35 3.64 31.32
C ARG A 141 -42.21 4.64 31.47
N GLU A 142 -42.47 5.84 32.00
CA GLU A 142 -41.45 6.84 32.28
C GLU A 142 -40.55 6.41 33.45
N GLN A 143 -41.06 5.66 34.44
CA GLN A 143 -40.24 5.08 35.52
C GLN A 143 -39.35 3.94 35.02
N GLU A 144 -39.88 3.01 34.20
CA GLU A 144 -39.07 1.93 33.60
C GLU A 144 -38.06 2.46 32.57
N GLU A 145 -38.41 3.43 31.71
CA GLU A 145 -37.47 4.12 30.81
C GLU A 145 -36.46 4.98 31.58
N ALA A 146 -36.83 5.62 32.68
CA ALA A 146 -35.89 6.40 33.48
C ALA A 146 -34.92 5.49 34.23
N GLU A 147 -35.34 4.31 34.67
CA GLU A 147 -34.47 3.32 35.31
C GLU A 147 -33.54 2.65 34.29
N THR A 148 -34.04 2.23 33.12
CA THR A 148 -33.18 1.75 32.02
C THR A 148 -32.23 2.82 31.52
N ARG A 149 -32.68 4.07 31.33
CA ARG A 149 -31.78 5.19 30.96
C ARG A 149 -30.79 5.54 32.06
N ARG A 150 -31.13 5.37 33.35
CA ARG A 150 -30.19 5.54 34.47
C ARG A 150 -29.17 4.42 34.51
N LEU A 151 -29.58 3.16 34.34
CA LEU A 151 -28.69 2.01 34.25
C LEU A 151 -27.76 2.13 33.03
N GLU A 152 -28.30 2.46 31.86
CA GLU A 152 -27.51 2.71 30.64
C GLU A 152 -26.59 3.92 30.81
N ALA A 153 -27.03 5.01 31.44
CA ALA A 153 -26.18 6.17 31.68
C ALA A 153 -25.10 5.93 32.75
N GLU A 154 -25.39 5.12 33.77
CA GLU A 154 -24.43 4.72 34.81
C GLU A 154 -23.42 3.71 34.22
N GLU A 155 -23.87 2.75 33.42
CA GLU A 155 -23.00 1.82 32.69
C GLU A 155 -22.17 2.56 31.63
N GLU A 156 -22.74 3.54 30.92
CA GLU A 156 -22.01 4.38 29.98
C GLU A 156 -21.03 5.33 30.71
N ARG A 157 -21.36 5.81 31.92
CA ARG A 157 -20.45 6.60 32.76
C ARG A 157 -19.30 5.76 33.28
N GLN A 158 -19.57 4.57 33.84
CA GLN A 158 -18.54 3.64 34.28
C GLN A 158 -17.67 3.17 33.12
N LYS A 159 -18.27 2.94 31.94
CA LYS A 159 -17.53 2.64 30.71
C LYS A 159 -16.67 3.82 30.26
N LYS A 160 -17.19 5.05 30.25
CA LYS A 160 -16.42 6.27 29.93
C LYS A 160 -15.30 6.54 30.93
N GLU A 161 -15.49 6.23 32.21
CA GLU A 161 -14.48 6.41 33.25
C GLU A 161 -13.37 5.35 33.14
N ARG A 162 -13.73 4.08 32.90
CA ARG A 162 -12.77 3.02 32.55
C ARG A 162 -12.03 3.34 31.26
N GLU A 163 -12.73 3.81 30.22
CA GLU A 163 -12.13 4.23 28.95
C GLU A 163 -11.20 5.44 29.14
N ARG A 164 -11.52 6.39 30.03
CA ARG A 164 -10.64 7.51 30.38
C ARG A 164 -9.40 7.05 31.12
N GLY A 165 -9.53 6.17 32.11
CA GLY A 165 -8.38 5.60 32.85
C GLY A 165 -7.49 4.73 31.96
N GLU A 166 -8.08 3.93 31.07
CA GLU A 166 -7.34 3.19 30.06
C GLU A 166 -6.69 4.12 29.03
N ARG A 167 -7.35 5.22 28.65
CA ARG A 167 -6.80 6.22 27.74
C ARG A 167 -5.60 6.93 28.33
N THR A 168 -5.67 7.38 29.58
CA THR A 168 -4.52 8.02 30.26
C THR A 168 -3.36 7.04 30.41
N ALA A 169 -3.63 5.78 30.81
CA ALA A 169 -2.60 4.75 30.87
C ALA A 169 -1.99 4.42 29.49
N ARG A 170 -2.78 4.46 28.41
CA ARG A 170 -2.30 4.28 27.03
C ARG A 170 -1.48 5.47 26.56
N GLU A 171 -1.90 6.70 26.86
CA GLU A 171 -1.18 7.93 26.52
C GLU A 171 0.17 7.99 27.24
N GLU A 172 0.24 7.61 28.52
CA GLU A 172 1.48 7.46 29.30
C GLU A 172 2.43 6.40 28.71
N LEU A 173 1.88 5.34 28.12
CA LEU A 173 2.63 4.29 27.41
C LEU A 173 2.88 4.59 25.92
N GLY A 174 2.42 5.75 25.41
CA GLY A 174 2.53 6.12 24.00
C GLY A 174 1.75 5.22 23.02
N MET A 175 0.73 4.50 23.50
CA MET A 175 -0.10 3.59 22.71
C MET A 175 -1.32 4.32 22.12
N THR A 176 -1.36 4.47 20.79
CA THR A 176 -2.53 5.03 20.09
C THR A 176 -3.55 3.97 19.68
N THR A 177 -4.82 4.34 19.62
CA THR A 177 -5.87 3.49 19.06
C THR A 177 -5.83 3.46 17.53
N PRO A 178 -6.34 2.39 16.89
CA PRO A 178 -6.45 2.34 15.43
C PRO A 178 -7.29 3.49 14.85
N GLU A 179 -8.30 3.92 15.60
CA GLU A 179 -9.19 5.00 15.19
C GLU A 179 -8.48 6.36 15.20
N GLU A 180 -7.74 6.69 16.27
CA GLU A 180 -6.97 7.93 16.38
C GLU A 180 -5.92 8.04 15.27
N ASP A 181 -5.15 6.97 15.04
CA ASP A 181 -4.18 6.90 13.96
C ASP A 181 -4.86 7.16 12.60
N TRP A 182 -6.04 6.57 12.38
CA TRP A 182 -6.78 6.73 11.12
C TRP A 182 -7.33 8.15 10.94
N ARG A 183 -7.91 8.73 12.00
CA ARG A 183 -8.37 10.13 12.02
C ARG A 183 -7.22 11.09 11.77
N ALA A 184 -6.06 10.90 12.40
CA ALA A 184 -4.87 11.72 12.19
C ALA A 184 -4.42 11.68 10.72
N ALA A 185 -4.30 10.49 10.12
CA ALA A 185 -3.96 10.34 8.71
C ALA A 185 -5.00 10.99 7.78
N ARG A 186 -6.29 10.94 8.13
CA ARG A 186 -7.36 11.59 7.39
C ARG A 186 -7.34 13.11 7.50
N ASN A 187 -7.02 13.66 8.68
CA ASN A 187 -6.88 15.09 8.88
C ASN A 187 -5.71 15.64 8.05
N ASN A 188 -4.55 14.99 8.09
CA ASN A 188 -3.40 15.33 7.25
C ASN A 188 -3.75 15.31 5.76
N LEU A 189 -4.55 14.32 5.33
CA LEU A 189 -5.04 14.23 3.95
C LEU A 189 -5.99 15.39 3.59
N GLN A 190 -6.88 15.77 4.52
CA GLN A 190 -7.81 16.87 4.32
C GLN A 190 -7.07 18.19 4.20
N GLU A 191 -6.17 18.51 5.13
CA GLU A 191 -5.32 19.70 5.11
C GLU A 191 -4.54 19.81 3.78
N LEU A 192 -3.92 18.71 3.36
CA LEU A 192 -3.20 18.64 2.09
C LEU A 192 -4.09 18.95 0.88
N LYS A 193 -5.35 18.51 0.89
CA LYS A 193 -6.29 18.73 -0.23
C LYS A 193 -6.93 20.11 -0.20
N SER A 194 -7.39 20.56 0.95
CA SER A 194 -8.19 21.78 1.12
C SER A 194 -7.33 23.03 1.17
N GLN A 195 -6.14 22.95 1.77
CA GLN A 195 -5.24 24.09 1.93
C GLN A 195 -4.16 24.05 0.86
N THR A 196 -3.25 23.06 0.89
CA THR A 196 -2.08 23.05 0.00
C THR A 196 -2.44 22.91 -1.48
N MET A 197 -3.11 21.81 -1.85
CA MET A 197 -3.36 21.51 -3.26
C MET A 197 -4.37 22.46 -3.90
N LYS A 198 -5.29 23.03 -3.11
CA LYS A 198 -6.25 24.02 -3.61
C LYS A 198 -5.53 25.32 -3.94
N SER A 199 -4.77 25.88 -2.99
CA SER A 199 -4.02 27.13 -3.19
C SER A 199 -3.01 27.04 -4.34
N VAL A 200 -2.26 25.94 -4.44
CA VAL A 200 -1.28 25.74 -5.54
C VAL A 200 -1.97 25.64 -6.90
N LYS A 201 -3.22 25.15 -6.98
CA LYS A 201 -3.96 25.03 -8.24
C LYS A 201 -4.68 26.31 -8.64
N GLU A 202 -5.05 27.15 -7.69
CA GLU A 202 -5.70 28.44 -7.91
C GLU A 202 -4.70 29.50 -8.41
N ASP A 203 -3.46 29.48 -7.91
CA ASP A 203 -2.39 30.32 -8.43
C ASP A 203 -1.76 29.73 -9.71
N ARG A 204 -1.80 30.50 -10.81
CA ARG A 204 -1.24 30.11 -12.11
C ARG A 204 0.28 29.92 -12.06
N ALA A 205 1.00 30.74 -11.31
CA ALA A 205 2.46 30.66 -11.21
C ALA A 205 2.87 29.40 -10.42
N ALA A 206 2.32 29.22 -9.21
CA ALA A 206 2.55 28.02 -8.41
C ALA A 206 2.13 26.73 -9.13
N LYS A 207 0.99 26.74 -9.86
CA LYS A 207 0.55 25.59 -10.65
C LYS A 207 1.54 25.22 -11.74
N SER A 208 2.08 26.22 -12.44
CA SER A 208 3.05 26.01 -13.52
C SER A 208 4.35 25.39 -12.97
N GLU A 209 4.88 25.96 -11.89
CA GLU A 209 6.08 25.47 -11.22
C GLU A 209 5.89 24.05 -10.66
N TRP A 210 4.79 23.82 -9.93
CA TRP A 210 4.45 22.49 -9.43
C TRP A 210 4.34 21.46 -10.56
N SER A 211 3.67 21.81 -11.67
CA SER A 211 3.51 20.92 -12.82
C SER A 211 4.85 20.58 -13.48
N LYS A 212 5.75 21.57 -13.62
CA LYS A 212 7.11 21.39 -14.17
C LYS A 212 7.89 20.34 -13.37
N TRP A 213 7.93 20.46 -12.05
CA TRP A 213 8.67 19.52 -11.20
C TRP A 213 7.96 18.18 -11.06
N ARG A 214 6.63 18.17 -10.96
CA ARG A 214 5.83 16.94 -10.92
C ARG A 214 6.08 16.02 -12.11
N ARG A 215 6.21 16.58 -13.33
CA ARG A 215 6.48 15.80 -14.56
C ARG A 215 7.82 15.07 -14.53
N GLN A 216 8.77 15.52 -13.71
CA GLN A 216 10.08 14.88 -13.54
C GLN A 216 10.02 13.71 -12.54
N ILE A 217 9.07 13.72 -11.60
CA ILE A 217 8.97 12.69 -10.56
C ILE A 217 8.55 11.33 -11.15
N THR A 218 7.46 11.28 -11.91
CA THR A 218 6.87 10.01 -12.38
C THR A 218 7.84 9.17 -13.21
N PRO A 219 8.60 9.73 -14.18
CA PRO A 219 9.58 8.94 -14.94
C PRO A 219 10.67 8.33 -14.06
N LYS A 220 11.09 9.00 -12.98
CA LYS A 220 12.13 8.50 -12.07
C LYS A 220 11.66 7.31 -11.26
N ILE A 221 10.41 7.35 -10.79
CA ILE A 221 9.80 6.20 -10.10
C ILE A 221 9.65 5.00 -11.05
N GLY A 222 9.29 5.23 -12.33
CA GLY A 222 9.17 4.16 -13.32
C GLY A 222 10.51 3.60 -13.83
N GLN A 223 11.63 4.19 -13.46
CA GLN A 223 12.99 3.74 -13.83
C GLN A 223 13.64 2.85 -12.76
N ILE A 224 12.95 2.60 -11.64
CA ILE A 224 13.50 1.85 -10.52
C ILE A 224 13.74 0.40 -10.95
N THR A 225 14.99 -0.04 -10.82
CA THR A 225 15.42 -1.43 -11.02
C THR A 225 15.98 -2.01 -9.73
N ASP A 226 16.17 -3.32 -9.68
CA ASP A 226 16.82 -4.01 -8.56
C ASP A 226 18.36 -3.93 -8.65
N ASP A 227 18.88 -2.70 -8.67
CA ASP A 227 20.31 -2.42 -8.61
C ASP A 227 20.57 -1.33 -7.57
N GLU A 228 21.53 -1.56 -6.66
CA GLU A 228 21.75 -0.70 -5.51
C GLU A 228 22.31 0.68 -5.92
N ALA A 229 23.15 0.74 -6.97
CA ALA A 229 23.66 2.00 -7.48
C ALA A 229 22.54 2.82 -8.13
N GLU A 230 21.68 2.17 -8.91
CA GLU A 230 20.51 2.79 -9.54
C GLU A 230 19.48 3.29 -8.50
N ILE A 231 19.21 2.51 -7.45
CA ILE A 231 18.34 2.89 -6.33
C ILE A 231 18.84 4.17 -5.67
N ASN A 232 20.15 4.23 -5.35
CA ASN A 232 20.76 5.41 -4.74
C ASN A 232 20.76 6.61 -5.69
N ARG A 233 21.04 6.39 -6.97
CA ARG A 233 20.98 7.43 -8.01
C ARG A 233 19.58 8.02 -8.15
N ILE A 234 18.54 7.19 -8.25
CA ILE A 234 17.15 7.65 -8.35
C ILE A 234 16.73 8.37 -7.07
N SER A 235 17.10 7.85 -5.89
CA SER A 235 16.82 8.49 -4.60
C SER A 235 17.40 9.90 -4.56
N LEU A 236 18.65 10.07 -4.98
CA LEU A 236 19.32 11.38 -5.05
C LEU A 236 18.65 12.31 -6.07
N GLN A 237 18.29 11.81 -7.25
CA GLN A 237 17.59 12.61 -8.26
C GLN A 237 16.23 13.10 -7.78
N LEU A 238 15.48 12.25 -7.06
CA LEU A 238 14.21 12.62 -6.44
C LEU A 238 14.41 13.66 -5.32
N TYR A 239 15.45 13.48 -4.49
CA TYR A 239 15.84 14.48 -3.50
C TYR A 239 16.14 15.84 -4.14
N GLN A 240 16.92 15.86 -5.24
CA GLN A 240 17.26 17.08 -5.97
C GLN A 240 16.06 17.73 -6.67
N ILE A 241 15.02 16.99 -7.03
CA ILE A 241 13.75 17.59 -7.49
C ILE A 241 13.06 18.34 -6.36
N MET A 242 13.14 17.82 -5.13
CA MET A 242 12.58 18.45 -3.93
C MET A 242 13.46 19.61 -3.40
N HIS A 243 14.78 19.51 -3.60
CA HIS A 243 15.78 20.47 -3.17
C HIS A 243 16.70 20.81 -4.36
N PRO A 244 16.24 21.67 -5.28
CA PRO A 244 16.99 21.96 -6.49
C PRO A 244 18.32 22.64 -6.14
N PRO A 245 19.48 22.06 -6.53
CA PRO A 245 20.79 22.58 -6.12
C PRO A 245 21.13 23.93 -6.78
N ASN A 246 20.52 24.21 -7.93
CA ASN A 246 20.78 25.40 -8.76
C ASN A 246 19.59 26.36 -8.82
N ALA A 247 18.67 26.29 -7.85
CA ALA A 247 17.52 27.17 -7.76
C ALA A 247 17.19 27.47 -6.29
N PRO A 248 16.42 28.55 -6.00
CA PRO A 248 15.91 28.78 -4.66
C PRO A 248 15.12 27.58 -4.14
N ALA A 249 15.09 27.41 -2.82
CA ALA A 249 14.20 26.44 -2.19
C ALA A 249 12.75 26.71 -2.62
N HIS A 250 12.00 25.63 -2.86
CA HIS A 250 10.60 25.74 -3.24
C HIS A 250 9.82 26.50 -2.17
N ASN A 251 8.80 27.24 -2.59
CA ASN A 251 7.78 27.72 -1.66
C ASN A 251 7.25 26.54 -0.82
N PRO A 252 7.04 26.67 0.51
CA PRO A 252 6.59 25.58 1.36
C PRO A 252 5.32 24.86 0.87
N MET A 253 4.38 25.59 0.26
CA MET A 253 3.16 25.01 -0.33
C MET A 253 3.46 24.18 -1.57
N ILE A 254 4.38 24.63 -2.42
CA ILE A 254 4.82 23.89 -3.61
C ILE A 254 5.58 22.64 -3.17
N TYR A 255 6.47 22.75 -2.19
CA TYR A 255 7.19 21.61 -1.61
C TYR A 255 6.21 20.55 -1.09
N LYS A 256 5.24 20.92 -0.25
CA LYS A 256 4.22 19.98 0.28
C LYS A 256 3.35 19.37 -0.85
N ALA A 257 3.05 20.13 -1.91
CA ALA A 257 2.37 19.61 -3.10
C ALA A 257 3.23 18.61 -3.92
N LEU A 258 4.54 18.83 -3.98
CA LEU A 258 5.49 17.92 -4.62
C LEU A 258 5.67 16.63 -3.81
N LEU A 259 5.78 16.71 -2.48
CA LEU A 259 5.76 15.53 -1.59
C LEU A 259 4.51 14.68 -1.83
N SER A 260 3.35 15.34 -1.96
CA SER A 260 2.11 14.64 -2.29
C SER A 260 2.13 14.00 -3.68
N SER A 261 2.83 14.59 -4.65
CA SER A 261 2.93 14.06 -6.01
C SER A 261 3.86 12.86 -6.05
N LEU A 262 4.97 12.92 -5.30
CA LEU A 262 5.90 11.83 -5.06
C LEU A 262 5.23 10.64 -4.39
N ALA A 263 4.50 10.87 -3.30
CA ALA A 263 3.72 9.82 -2.63
C ALA A 263 2.70 9.18 -3.58
N LYS A 264 2.00 9.97 -4.39
CA LYS A 264 1.06 9.45 -5.39
C LYS A 264 1.79 8.60 -6.46
N ALA A 265 2.96 9.01 -6.92
CA ALA A 265 3.74 8.29 -7.93
C ALA A 265 4.23 6.92 -7.41
N ILE A 266 4.82 6.88 -6.20
CA ILE A 266 5.24 5.64 -5.55
C ILE A 266 4.06 4.68 -5.37
N LEU A 267 2.94 5.18 -4.83
CA LEU A 267 1.76 4.36 -4.62
C LEU A 267 1.14 3.90 -5.95
N LEU A 268 1.20 4.69 -7.03
CA LEU A 268 0.75 4.24 -8.35
C LEU A 268 1.62 3.11 -8.87
N GLN A 269 2.94 3.21 -8.74
CA GLN A 269 3.86 2.15 -9.14
C GLN A 269 3.62 0.86 -8.36
N ALA A 270 3.34 0.97 -7.06
CA ALA A 270 2.98 -0.18 -6.23
C ALA A 270 1.66 -0.83 -6.66
N GLU A 271 0.70 -0.04 -7.13
CA GLU A 271 -0.59 -0.56 -7.59
C GLU A 271 -0.50 -1.26 -8.95
N THR A 272 0.46 -0.89 -9.80
CA THR A 272 0.60 -1.43 -11.16
C THR A 272 1.70 -2.49 -11.22
N GLU A 273 2.93 -2.12 -10.94
CA GLU A 273 4.11 -2.97 -11.13
C GLU A 273 4.23 -4.02 -10.03
N VAL A 274 4.09 -3.63 -8.76
CA VAL A 274 4.22 -4.59 -7.64
C VAL A 274 3.07 -5.60 -7.63
N THR A 275 1.88 -5.18 -8.06
CA THR A 275 0.75 -6.09 -8.27
C THR A 275 1.05 -7.12 -9.37
N ALA A 276 1.77 -6.73 -10.42
CA ALA A 276 2.12 -7.61 -11.54
C ALA A 276 3.36 -8.48 -11.24
N GLU A 277 4.37 -7.94 -10.57
CA GLU A 277 5.63 -8.59 -10.23
C GLU A 277 6.03 -8.23 -8.80
N LYS A 278 5.84 -9.16 -7.87
CA LYS A 278 6.09 -8.95 -6.44
C LYS A 278 7.53 -8.55 -6.12
N LYS A 279 8.51 -8.99 -6.93
CA LYS A 279 9.94 -8.69 -6.71
C LYS A 279 10.27 -7.20 -6.86
N SER A 280 9.49 -6.47 -7.68
CA SER A 280 9.64 -5.01 -7.85
C SER A 280 9.36 -4.21 -6.56
N ALA A 281 8.75 -4.82 -5.53
CA ALA A 281 8.45 -4.15 -4.27
C ALA A 281 9.69 -3.74 -3.50
N ALA A 282 10.74 -4.58 -3.50
CA ALA A 282 11.95 -4.36 -2.70
C ALA A 282 12.72 -3.10 -3.15
N PRO A 283 13.05 -2.90 -4.44
CA PRO A 283 13.75 -1.69 -4.87
C PRO A 283 12.89 -0.43 -4.70
N LEU A 284 11.57 -0.51 -4.97
CA LEU A 284 10.65 0.62 -4.73
C LEU A 284 10.57 0.99 -3.24
N ALA A 285 10.58 0.00 -2.34
CA ALA A 285 10.60 0.22 -0.91
C ALA A 285 11.92 0.85 -0.42
N LYS A 286 13.08 0.45 -0.97
CA LYS A 286 14.37 1.07 -0.66
C LYS A 286 14.41 2.55 -1.05
N VAL A 287 13.97 2.89 -2.27
CA VAL A 287 13.84 4.30 -2.68
C VAL A 287 12.89 5.05 -1.75
N THR A 288 11.74 4.46 -1.42
CA THR A 288 10.76 5.06 -0.49
C THR A 288 11.38 5.29 0.90
N PHE A 289 12.13 4.32 1.41
CA PHE A 289 12.83 4.40 2.68
C PHE A 289 13.85 5.54 2.71
N ASN A 290 14.70 5.65 1.69
CA ASN A 290 15.69 6.72 1.57
C ASN A 290 15.02 8.11 1.59
N LEU A 291 13.88 8.24 0.92
CA LEU A 291 13.10 9.48 0.89
C LEU A 291 12.41 9.78 2.23
N LEU A 292 11.97 8.75 2.97
CA LEU A 292 11.40 8.91 4.32
C LEU A 292 12.45 9.35 5.35
N GLU A 293 13.71 8.97 5.16
CA GLU A 293 14.81 9.38 6.05
C GLU A 293 15.27 10.82 5.77
N THR A 294 15.23 11.24 4.50
CA THR A 294 15.84 12.48 4.01
C THR A 294 14.87 13.65 3.81
N LEU A 295 13.61 13.41 3.43
CA LEU A 295 12.65 14.48 3.14
C LEU A 295 11.79 14.81 4.36
N GLU A 296 11.89 16.06 4.83
CA GLU A 296 11.08 16.57 5.93
C GLU A 296 9.59 16.61 5.56
N GLY A 297 8.73 16.17 6.48
CA GLY A 297 7.26 16.12 6.30
C GLY A 297 6.75 15.06 5.31
N PHE A 298 7.65 14.31 4.67
CA PHE A 298 7.26 13.26 3.73
C PHE A 298 6.57 12.06 4.41
N PRO A 299 6.97 11.59 5.61
CA PRO A 299 6.31 10.47 6.28
C PRO A 299 4.79 10.65 6.45
N GLU A 300 4.35 11.82 6.91
CA GLU A 300 2.96 12.16 7.16
C GLU A 300 2.17 12.25 5.86
N VAL A 301 2.75 12.89 4.84
CA VAL A 301 2.14 13.03 3.51
C VAL A 301 2.03 11.68 2.81
N PHE A 302 3.08 10.86 2.87
CA PHE A 302 3.10 9.52 2.28
C PHE A 302 2.07 8.63 2.96
N PHE A 303 2.05 8.60 4.29
CA PHE A 303 1.11 7.78 5.04
C PHE A 303 -0.35 8.21 4.82
N ALA A 304 -0.63 9.51 4.78
CA ALA A 304 -1.96 10.05 4.46
C ALA A 304 -2.44 9.61 3.05
N ARG A 305 -1.54 9.59 2.06
CA ARG A 305 -1.85 9.10 0.70
C ARG A 305 -1.99 7.59 0.65
N LEU A 306 -1.22 6.83 1.43
CA LEU A 306 -1.35 5.39 1.57
C LEU A 306 -2.72 5.05 2.17
N VAL A 307 -3.13 5.68 3.26
CA VAL A 307 -4.47 5.53 3.87
C VAL A 307 -5.59 5.97 2.92
N GLN A 308 -5.38 7.01 2.11
CA GLN A 308 -6.36 7.39 1.07
C GLN A 308 -6.64 6.25 0.09
N ARG A 309 -5.59 5.52 -0.33
CA ARG A 309 -5.65 4.55 -1.44
C ARG A 309 -5.88 3.12 -0.97
N ALA A 310 -5.39 2.78 0.22
CA ALA A 310 -5.52 1.48 0.87
C ALA A 310 -6.57 1.47 1.99
N GLY A 311 -7.24 2.59 2.26
CA GLY A 311 -8.24 2.67 3.33
C GLY A 311 -7.63 2.49 4.72
N GLY A 312 -8.31 1.73 5.57
CA GLY A 312 -7.86 1.45 6.93
C GLY A 312 -6.75 0.39 7.05
N TRP A 313 -6.35 -0.27 5.94
CA TRP A 313 -5.39 -1.38 5.97
C TRP A 313 -3.98 -1.06 6.47
N PRO A 314 -3.40 0.14 6.30
CA PRO A 314 -2.11 0.47 6.90
C PRO A 314 -2.15 0.57 8.44
N ILE A 315 -3.34 0.81 9.02
CA ILE A 315 -3.57 1.09 10.45
C ILE A 315 -4.33 -0.05 11.17
N PRO A 316 -4.62 -1.13 10.44
CA PRO A 316 -5.82 -1.97 10.56
C PRO A 316 -6.98 -1.35 11.32
N TYR A 317 -7.86 -0.67 10.59
CA TYR A 317 -9.08 -0.08 11.13
C TYR A 317 -10.25 -0.32 10.18
N MET A 318 -11.34 -0.93 10.68
CA MET A 318 -12.57 -1.01 9.90
C MET A 318 -13.27 0.35 9.93
N VAL A 319 -13.21 1.08 8.82
CA VAL A 319 -13.82 2.41 8.74
C VAL A 319 -15.33 2.34 8.94
N THR A 320 -15.77 2.96 10.03
CA THR A 320 -17.17 3.20 10.38
C THR A 320 -17.70 4.37 9.55
N PRO A 321 -18.92 4.27 8.96
CA PRO A 321 -19.54 5.38 8.27
C PRO A 321 -20.07 6.41 9.29
N GLU A 322 -19.19 7.18 9.91
CA GLU A 322 -19.56 8.24 10.87
C GLU A 322 -20.19 9.48 10.20
N ALA A 323 -20.29 9.48 8.88
CA ALA A 323 -21.08 10.44 8.12
C ALA A 323 -21.94 9.67 7.12
N MET A 324 -23.11 9.22 7.59
CA MET A 324 -24.19 8.76 6.70
C MET A 324 -24.42 9.79 5.60
N PRO A 325 -24.57 9.41 4.32
CA PRO A 325 -25.01 10.35 3.31
C PRO A 325 -26.40 10.89 3.73
N PRO A 326 -26.57 12.18 4.02
CA PRO A 326 -27.88 12.74 4.27
C PRO A 326 -28.63 12.74 2.92
N GLY A 327 -29.75 12.04 2.86
CA GLY A 327 -30.56 12.03 1.65
C GLY A 327 -31.90 11.35 1.88
N PRO A 328 -32.95 11.78 1.16
CA PRO A 328 -34.18 11.03 1.09
C PRO A 328 -33.90 9.74 0.31
N PHE A 329 -33.86 8.60 1.01
CA PHE A 329 -33.79 7.28 0.38
C PHE A 329 -35.20 6.79 0.12
N LYS A 330 -35.45 6.20 -1.06
CA LYS A 330 -36.77 5.67 -1.40
C LYS A 330 -37.13 4.44 -0.58
N ASN A 331 -36.12 3.68 -0.14
CA ASN A 331 -36.27 2.50 0.71
C ASN A 331 -34.97 2.12 1.42
N ASP A 332 -35.08 1.15 2.33
CA ASP A 332 -33.99 0.59 3.11
C ASP A 332 -32.88 -0.05 2.26
N ALA A 333 -33.23 -0.66 1.12
CA ALA A 333 -32.25 -1.27 0.24
C ALA A 333 -31.34 -0.21 -0.42
N GLU A 334 -31.90 0.93 -0.83
CA GLU A 334 -31.15 2.06 -1.36
C GLU A 334 -30.24 2.69 -0.30
N ARG A 335 -30.76 2.88 0.93
CA ARG A 335 -29.98 3.32 2.08
C ARG A 335 -28.79 2.40 2.34
N ASN A 336 -29.03 1.09 2.42
CA ASN A 336 -27.99 0.10 2.71
C ASN A 336 -26.91 0.07 1.61
N ARG A 337 -27.29 0.21 0.34
CA ARG A 337 -26.33 0.33 -0.79
C ARG A 337 -25.51 1.61 -0.69
N ALA A 338 -26.12 2.74 -0.34
CA ALA A 338 -25.40 4.00 -0.17
C ALA A 338 -24.37 3.92 0.97
N VAL A 339 -24.76 3.32 2.10
CA VAL A 339 -23.87 3.08 3.25
C VAL A 339 -22.72 2.14 2.89
N ASP A 340 -23.00 1.03 2.21
CA ASP A 340 -21.96 0.10 1.77
C ASP A 340 -20.97 0.76 0.80
N ARG A 341 -21.47 1.57 -0.15
CA ARG A 341 -20.62 2.34 -1.06
C ARG A 341 -19.75 3.37 -0.35
N ALA A 342 -20.31 4.11 0.61
CA ALA A 342 -19.55 5.07 1.40
C ALA A 342 -18.45 4.37 2.19
N ARG A 343 -18.77 3.24 2.85
CA ARG A 343 -17.80 2.40 3.56
C ARG A 343 -16.70 1.89 2.62
N LYS A 344 -17.05 1.30 1.48
CA LYS A 344 -16.08 0.81 0.48
C LYS A 344 -15.18 1.93 -0.02
N THR A 345 -15.75 3.09 -0.33
CA THR A 345 -14.97 4.28 -0.74
C THR A 345 -14.01 4.72 0.37
N ALA A 346 -14.45 4.70 1.63
CA ALA A 346 -13.61 5.05 2.76
C ALA A 346 -12.49 4.01 3.02
N MET A 347 -12.76 2.75 2.69
CA MET A 347 -11.79 1.64 2.64
C MET A 347 -10.91 1.65 1.39
N GLY A 348 -11.04 2.66 0.52
CA GLY A 348 -10.15 2.87 -0.62
C GLY A 348 -10.58 2.19 -1.91
N TYR A 349 -11.79 1.62 -2.01
CA TYR A 349 -12.34 1.13 -3.27
C TYR A 349 -12.46 2.27 -4.29
N ARG A 350 -12.15 1.96 -5.55
CA ARG A 350 -12.22 2.87 -6.68
C ARG A 350 -13.44 2.58 -7.54
N LYS A 351 -13.81 3.55 -8.37
CA LYS A 351 -14.77 3.34 -9.45
C LYS A 351 -14.13 2.42 -10.50
N SER A 352 -14.89 1.43 -10.96
CA SER A 352 -14.48 0.53 -12.03
C SER A 352 -14.24 1.31 -13.32
N GLY A 353 -13.23 0.92 -14.08
CA GLY A 353 -12.95 1.47 -15.41
C GLY A 353 -13.86 0.93 -16.52
N ASN A 354 -14.60 -0.15 -16.24
CA ASN A 354 -15.32 -0.94 -17.24
C ASN A 354 -16.84 -0.70 -17.26
N GLY A 355 -17.34 0.36 -16.62
CA GLY A 355 -18.78 0.65 -16.51
C GLY A 355 -19.11 2.14 -16.58
N ASN A 356 -20.40 2.47 -16.41
CA ASN A 356 -20.98 3.83 -16.52
C ASN A 356 -20.49 4.84 -15.44
N GLY A 357 -19.36 4.58 -14.79
CA GLY A 357 -18.76 5.46 -13.76
C GLY A 357 -19.42 5.39 -12.39
N GLU A 358 -20.41 4.52 -12.19
CA GLU A 358 -21.13 4.33 -10.92
C GLU A 358 -20.69 3.09 -10.14
N GLU A 359 -20.23 2.04 -10.82
CA GLU A 359 -19.82 0.79 -10.17
C GLU A 359 -18.42 0.89 -9.58
N LEU A 360 -18.21 0.23 -8.43
CA LEU A 360 -16.90 0.12 -7.79
C LEU A 360 -16.12 -1.06 -8.39
N GLU A 361 -14.79 -1.01 -8.29
CA GLU A 361 -13.90 -2.13 -8.67
C GLU A 361 -14.28 -3.41 -7.90
N THR A 362 -14.01 -4.55 -8.51
CA THR A 362 -14.28 -5.85 -7.91
C THR A 362 -13.42 -6.07 -6.66
N THR A 363 -13.85 -6.96 -5.77
CA THR A 363 -13.07 -7.32 -4.57
C THR A 363 -11.68 -7.86 -4.93
N ALA A 364 -11.57 -8.62 -6.03
CA ALA A 364 -10.28 -9.12 -6.52
C ALA A 364 -9.34 -8.00 -6.97
N GLU A 365 -9.82 -7.06 -7.80
CA GLU A 365 -9.04 -5.89 -8.24
C GLU A 365 -8.60 -5.02 -7.06
N TYR A 366 -9.53 -4.70 -6.16
CA TYR A 366 -9.27 -3.97 -4.93
C TYR A 366 -8.17 -4.66 -4.10
N THR A 367 -8.34 -5.96 -3.85
CA THR A 367 -7.43 -6.72 -2.99
C THR A 367 -6.04 -6.81 -3.60
N ALA A 368 -5.93 -7.05 -4.91
CA ALA A 368 -4.65 -7.09 -5.62
C ALA A 368 -3.92 -5.74 -5.52
N ARG A 369 -4.63 -4.64 -5.79
CA ARG A 369 -4.11 -3.27 -5.73
C ARG A 369 -3.64 -2.88 -4.33
N VAL A 370 -4.44 -3.17 -3.31
CA VAL A 370 -4.08 -2.90 -1.91
C VAL A 370 -2.90 -3.77 -1.47
N SER A 371 -2.85 -5.04 -1.89
CA SER A 371 -1.73 -5.93 -1.61
C SER A 371 -0.41 -5.39 -2.17
N GLY A 372 -0.41 -4.84 -3.38
CA GLY A 372 0.79 -4.20 -3.98
C GLY A 372 1.33 -3.05 -3.12
N MET A 373 0.45 -2.13 -2.69
CA MET A 373 0.83 -1.02 -1.81
C MET A 373 1.29 -1.49 -0.43
N MET A 374 0.56 -2.43 0.18
CA MET A 374 0.90 -2.96 1.50
C MET A 374 2.21 -3.74 1.48
N ARG A 375 2.53 -4.44 0.38
CA ARG A 375 3.83 -5.11 0.19
C ARG A 375 4.98 -4.12 0.27
N VAL A 376 4.88 -2.99 -0.43
CA VAL A 376 5.88 -1.90 -0.34
C VAL A 376 5.97 -1.38 1.10
N TYR A 377 4.84 -1.13 1.76
CA TYR A 377 4.82 -0.66 3.15
C TYR A 377 5.54 -1.65 4.09
N PHE A 378 5.26 -2.95 4.01
CA PHE A 378 5.93 -3.95 4.84
C PHE A 378 7.43 -4.07 4.53
N HIS A 379 7.83 -3.94 3.26
CA HIS A 379 9.25 -3.88 2.92
C HIS A 379 9.93 -2.65 3.53
N VAL A 380 9.26 -1.49 3.57
CA VAL A 380 9.79 -0.29 4.24
C VAL A 380 10.00 -0.55 5.74
N LEU A 381 9.04 -1.18 6.43
CA LEU A 381 9.16 -1.50 7.87
C LEU A 381 10.32 -2.45 8.19
N ARG A 382 10.71 -3.28 7.22
CA ARG A 382 11.79 -4.27 7.35
C ARG A 382 13.19 -3.64 7.25
N ILE A 383 13.34 -2.50 6.58
CA ILE A 383 14.65 -1.89 6.36
C ILE A 383 15.12 -1.21 7.66
N PRO A 384 16.30 -1.58 8.21
CA PRO A 384 16.82 -0.96 9.42
C PRO A 384 17.39 0.44 9.12
N PRO A 385 17.01 1.48 9.89
CA PRO A 385 17.60 2.82 9.75
C PRO A 385 19.06 2.82 10.14
N GLN A 386 19.87 3.57 9.37
CA GLN A 386 21.31 3.65 9.57
C GLN A 386 21.71 4.86 10.42
N GLN A 387 21.02 6.01 10.25
CA GLN A 387 21.43 7.26 10.91
C GLN A 387 20.55 7.62 12.10
N LYS A 388 19.23 7.63 11.90
CA LYS A 388 18.26 8.05 12.92
C LYS A 388 17.01 7.16 12.86
N PRO A 389 16.31 6.96 13.99
CA PRO A 389 15.02 6.29 13.96
C PRO A 389 14.07 6.97 12.97
N LEU A 390 13.48 6.20 12.06
CA LEU A 390 12.44 6.71 11.17
C LEU A 390 11.24 7.27 11.95
N HIS A 391 10.36 7.99 11.25
CA HIS A 391 9.08 8.41 11.81
C HIS A 391 8.29 7.20 12.38
N PRO A 392 7.60 7.31 13.54
CA PRO A 392 6.90 6.18 14.20
C PRO A 392 5.92 5.36 13.33
N LEU A 393 5.43 5.94 12.23
CA LEU A 393 4.55 5.27 11.26
C LEU A 393 5.27 4.21 10.39
N PHE A 394 6.60 4.26 10.34
CA PHE A 394 7.44 3.42 9.49
C PHE A 394 8.49 2.61 10.28
N ARG A 395 8.31 2.49 11.60
CA ARG A 395 9.19 1.66 12.44
C ARG A 395 8.73 0.22 12.48
N LEU A 396 9.67 -0.70 12.61
CA LEU A 396 9.45 -2.15 12.69
C LEU A 396 8.31 -2.59 13.66
N PRO A 397 8.13 -2.00 14.87
CA PRO A 397 7.02 -2.38 15.76
C PRO A 397 5.63 -2.23 15.14
N ARG A 398 5.48 -1.38 14.11
CA ARG A 398 4.22 -1.25 13.36
C ARG A 398 3.80 -2.55 12.68
N TYR A 399 4.74 -3.43 12.32
CA TYR A 399 4.41 -4.73 11.76
C TYR A 399 3.72 -5.64 12.79
N TRP A 400 4.27 -5.75 13.99
CA TRP A 400 3.61 -6.46 15.09
C TRP A 400 2.23 -5.85 15.42
N MET A 401 2.18 -4.52 15.56
CA MET A 401 0.94 -3.80 15.82
C MET A 401 -0.11 -4.08 14.73
N TRP A 402 0.30 -4.14 13.47
CA TRP A 402 -0.58 -4.44 12.35
C TRP A 402 -1.30 -5.78 12.55
N PHE A 403 -0.57 -6.87 12.80
CA PHE A 403 -1.19 -8.18 13.05
C PHE A 403 -2.08 -8.18 14.28
N SER A 404 -1.62 -7.60 15.38
CA SER A 404 -2.41 -7.53 16.61
C SER A 404 -3.74 -6.80 16.40
N ARG A 405 -3.76 -5.74 15.60
CA ARG A 405 -4.98 -4.96 15.30
C ARG A 405 -5.89 -5.68 14.31
N VAL A 406 -5.35 -6.33 13.27
CA VAL A 406 -6.16 -7.15 12.35
C VAL A 406 -6.84 -8.29 13.10
N LEU A 407 -6.08 -9.05 13.90
CA LEU A 407 -6.59 -10.22 14.63
C LEU A 407 -7.59 -9.87 15.73
N LYS A 408 -7.52 -8.64 16.26
CA LYS A 408 -8.49 -8.13 17.24
C LYS A 408 -9.82 -7.70 16.61
N ASP A 409 -9.84 -7.20 15.37
CA ASP A 409 -11.06 -6.70 14.73
C ASP A 409 -11.74 -7.77 13.86
N LYS A 410 -12.77 -8.42 14.42
CA LYS A 410 -13.58 -9.42 13.72
C LYS A 410 -14.16 -8.92 12.38
N ARG A 411 -14.49 -7.64 12.28
CA ARG A 411 -15.08 -7.06 11.06
C ARG A 411 -14.07 -7.02 9.92
N LEU A 412 -12.79 -6.78 10.23
CA LEU A 412 -11.71 -6.87 9.24
C LEU A 412 -11.53 -8.32 8.81
N LEU A 413 -11.49 -9.25 9.77
CA LEU A 413 -11.28 -10.68 9.51
C LEU A 413 -12.38 -11.29 8.63
N GLU A 414 -13.61 -10.80 8.68
CA GLU A 414 -14.69 -11.27 7.80
C GLU A 414 -14.50 -10.85 6.33
N THR A 415 -13.62 -9.89 6.03
CA THR A 415 -13.38 -9.42 4.65
C THR A 415 -12.43 -10.34 3.88
N ALA A 416 -12.71 -10.60 2.61
CA ALA A 416 -11.84 -11.40 1.74
C ALA A 416 -10.43 -10.81 1.55
N ALA A 417 -10.25 -9.51 1.80
CA ALA A 417 -8.95 -8.84 1.73
C ALA A 417 -8.03 -9.18 2.92
N ALA A 418 -8.57 -9.45 4.11
CA ALA A 418 -7.78 -9.74 5.31
C ALA A 418 -6.76 -10.88 5.12
N PRO A 419 -7.17 -12.11 4.72
CA PRO A 419 -6.20 -13.20 4.55
C PRO A 419 -5.17 -12.90 3.45
N GLN A 420 -5.56 -12.17 2.40
CA GLN A 420 -4.62 -11.84 1.33
C GLN A 420 -3.53 -10.85 1.79
N LEU A 421 -3.91 -9.89 2.64
CA LEU A 421 -2.97 -8.92 3.21
C LEU A 421 -2.11 -9.56 4.32
N MET A 422 -2.67 -10.48 5.10
CA MET A 422 -1.89 -11.30 6.04
C MET A 422 -0.83 -12.11 5.31
N TYR A 423 -1.20 -12.83 4.24
CA TYR A 423 -0.26 -13.54 3.39
C TYR A 423 0.80 -12.58 2.82
N THR A 424 0.40 -11.41 2.34
CA THR A 424 1.34 -10.41 1.81
C THR A 424 2.35 -9.97 2.87
N ALA A 425 1.92 -9.75 4.10
CA ALA A 425 2.79 -9.39 5.21
C ALA A 425 3.76 -10.54 5.56
N LEU A 426 3.25 -11.77 5.67
CA LEU A 426 4.04 -12.97 6.01
C LEU A 426 5.08 -13.29 4.94
N ASP A 427 4.72 -13.19 3.67
CA ASP A 427 5.64 -13.43 2.56
C ASP A 427 6.81 -12.42 2.53
N VAL A 428 6.60 -11.19 3.00
CA VAL A 428 7.65 -10.15 3.02
C VAL A 428 8.64 -10.32 4.16
N MET A 429 8.16 -10.61 5.37
CA MET A 429 9.01 -10.64 6.57
C MET A 429 8.55 -11.60 7.66
N GLY A 430 7.66 -12.55 7.38
CA GLY A 430 7.15 -13.52 8.37
C GLY A 430 8.25 -14.39 8.99
N SER A 431 9.21 -14.85 8.20
CA SER A 431 10.37 -15.59 8.74
C SER A 431 11.29 -14.70 9.57
N GLN A 432 11.49 -13.44 9.17
CA GLN A 432 12.31 -12.50 9.94
C GLN A 432 11.62 -12.06 11.23
N ALA A 433 10.30 -11.88 11.19
CA ALA A 433 9.47 -11.63 12.35
C ALA A 433 9.62 -12.77 13.38
N ARG A 434 9.70 -14.02 12.93
CA ARG A 434 10.01 -15.17 13.79
C ARG A 434 11.40 -15.05 14.43
N MET A 435 12.42 -14.61 13.69
CA MET A 435 13.76 -14.39 14.24
C MET A 435 13.78 -13.24 15.27
N ILE A 436 12.99 -12.18 15.04
CA ILE A 436 12.96 -10.98 15.88
C ILE A 436 12.17 -11.20 17.17
N TRP A 437 10.97 -11.78 17.08
CA TRP A 437 10.03 -11.92 18.21
C TRP A 437 9.91 -13.36 18.74
N GLY A 438 10.58 -14.32 18.11
CA GLY A 438 10.70 -15.70 18.58
C GLY A 438 9.36 -16.35 18.90
N HIS A 439 9.25 -16.88 20.11
CA HIS A 439 8.06 -17.60 20.59
C HIS A 439 6.78 -16.74 20.57
N GLN A 440 6.86 -15.43 20.78
CA GLN A 440 5.67 -14.57 20.73
C GLN A 440 5.11 -14.48 19.31
N TRP A 441 5.97 -14.54 18.30
CA TRP A 441 5.52 -14.62 16.91
C TRP A 441 4.91 -15.98 16.58
N ASN A 442 5.44 -17.07 17.13
CA ASN A 442 4.84 -18.39 16.96
C ASN A 442 3.37 -18.41 17.44
N LYS A 443 3.08 -17.80 18.60
CA LYS A 443 1.68 -17.66 19.08
C LYS A 443 0.80 -16.89 18.10
N MET A 444 1.34 -15.85 17.48
CA MET A 444 0.62 -15.07 16.46
C MET A 444 0.35 -15.92 15.21
N LEU A 445 1.33 -16.73 14.79
CA LEU A 445 1.23 -17.68 13.68
C LEU A 445 0.19 -18.77 13.96
N GLU A 446 0.20 -19.35 15.16
CA GLU A 446 -0.78 -20.34 15.62
C GLU A 446 -2.20 -19.76 15.61
N LEU A 447 -2.38 -18.54 16.13
CA LEU A 447 -3.67 -17.86 16.12
C LEU A 447 -4.18 -17.66 14.68
N MET A 448 -3.31 -17.17 13.78
CA MET A 448 -3.66 -17.06 12.35
C MET A 448 -3.99 -18.41 11.72
N TYR A 449 -3.22 -19.45 12.02
CA TYR A 449 -3.44 -20.80 11.51
C TYR A 449 -4.80 -21.34 11.91
N GLU A 450 -5.14 -21.24 13.20
CA GLU A 450 -6.46 -21.61 13.73
C GLU A 450 -7.56 -20.80 13.02
N GLY A 451 -7.38 -19.48 12.89
CA GLY A 451 -8.36 -18.60 12.25
C GLY A 451 -8.64 -18.92 10.77
N VAL A 452 -7.66 -19.42 10.02
CA VAL A 452 -7.83 -19.78 8.59
C VAL A 452 -8.25 -21.24 8.38
N THR A 453 -8.07 -22.12 9.37
CA THR A 453 -8.40 -23.56 9.26
C THR A 453 -9.70 -23.91 9.98
N ALA A 454 -9.76 -23.72 11.29
CA ALA A 454 -10.91 -24.04 12.15
C ALA A 454 -11.88 -22.85 12.30
N GLY A 455 -11.35 -21.63 12.25
CA GLY A 455 -12.10 -20.40 12.50
C GLY A 455 -12.33 -20.11 13.99
N TYR A 456 -12.65 -18.86 14.31
CA TYR A 456 -12.88 -18.43 15.70
C TYR A 456 -14.34 -18.57 16.11
N GLY A 457 -14.58 -18.87 17.40
CA GLY A 457 -15.87 -18.68 18.10
C GLY A 457 -17.12 -19.04 17.29
N GLY A 458 -17.35 -20.34 17.05
CA GLY A 458 -18.47 -20.86 16.27
C GLY A 458 -18.16 -21.17 14.80
N GLY A 459 -16.89 -21.41 14.46
CA GLY A 459 -16.46 -21.80 13.11
C GLY A 459 -16.35 -20.64 12.11
N LYS A 460 -16.28 -19.39 12.59
CA LYS A 460 -16.13 -18.23 11.70
C LYS A 460 -14.69 -18.10 11.22
N ILE A 461 -14.50 -18.46 9.96
CA ILE A 461 -13.20 -18.51 9.31
C ILE A 461 -12.80 -17.13 8.74
N ILE A 462 -11.50 -16.77 8.86
CA ILE A 462 -10.93 -15.52 8.33
C ILE A 462 -11.14 -15.42 6.81
N GLY A 463 -11.68 -14.33 6.28
CA GLY A 463 -11.93 -14.12 4.86
C GLY A 463 -13.33 -14.52 4.40
N GLY A 464 -14.18 -15.02 5.31
CA GLY A 464 -15.57 -15.36 5.00
C GLY A 464 -15.71 -16.53 4.02
N THR A 465 -16.83 -16.61 3.32
CA THR A 465 -17.17 -17.74 2.42
C THR A 465 -16.92 -17.46 0.94
N SER A 466 -16.37 -16.29 0.59
CA SER A 466 -16.11 -15.95 -0.82
C SER A 466 -14.97 -16.80 -1.39
N GLY A 467 -14.98 -17.03 -2.72
CA GLY A 467 -13.93 -17.79 -3.40
C GLY A 467 -12.54 -17.15 -3.25
N GLU A 468 -12.47 -15.82 -3.28
CA GLU A 468 -11.23 -15.06 -3.04
C GLU A 468 -10.72 -15.25 -1.62
N GLY A 469 -11.63 -15.21 -0.63
CA GLY A 469 -11.32 -15.47 0.77
C GLY A 469 -10.78 -16.88 0.99
N ILE A 470 -11.42 -17.89 0.42
CA ILE A 470 -10.97 -19.29 0.46
C ILE A 470 -9.55 -19.42 -0.12
N ALA A 471 -9.33 -18.91 -1.34
CA ALA A 471 -8.02 -19.01 -1.98
C ALA A 471 -6.91 -18.27 -1.20
N ALA A 472 -7.23 -17.11 -0.62
CA ALA A 472 -6.28 -16.35 0.18
C ALA A 472 -5.94 -17.03 1.52
N ARG A 473 -6.90 -17.71 2.15
CA ARG A 473 -6.65 -18.49 3.37
C ARG A 473 -5.68 -19.63 3.18
N VAL A 474 -5.84 -20.38 2.09
CA VAL A 474 -4.92 -21.50 1.77
C VAL A 474 -3.49 -20.97 1.64
N ARG A 475 -3.31 -19.78 1.05
CA ARG A 475 -1.99 -19.12 1.00
C ARG A 475 -1.44 -18.77 2.38
N VAL A 476 -2.28 -18.26 3.29
CA VAL A 476 -1.87 -17.99 4.68
C VAL A 476 -1.47 -19.28 5.39
N GLN A 477 -2.28 -20.33 5.26
CA GLN A 477 -2.01 -21.63 5.87
C GLN A 477 -0.64 -22.18 5.45
N LEU A 478 -0.40 -22.28 4.15
CA LEU A 478 0.86 -22.78 3.60
C LEU A 478 2.06 -21.92 4.01
N GLU A 479 1.86 -20.60 4.07
CA GLU A 479 2.91 -19.67 4.46
C GLU A 479 3.26 -19.78 5.95
N VAL A 480 2.26 -19.96 6.82
CA VAL A 480 2.48 -20.21 8.25
C VAL A 480 3.22 -21.53 8.45
N GLU A 481 2.78 -22.61 7.78
CA GLU A 481 3.45 -23.92 7.83
C GLU A 481 4.92 -23.79 7.38
N ARG A 482 5.19 -23.10 6.27
CA ARG A 482 6.54 -22.81 5.79
C ARG A 482 7.38 -22.10 6.84
N ILE A 483 6.85 -21.07 7.50
CA ILE A 483 7.58 -20.28 8.50
C ILE A 483 7.88 -21.11 9.74
N LEU A 484 6.95 -21.95 10.20
CA LEU A 484 7.11 -22.79 11.40
C LEU A 484 8.06 -23.97 11.16
N LEU A 485 7.98 -24.60 9.98
CA LEU A 485 8.83 -25.73 9.59
C LEU A 485 10.23 -25.31 9.10
N GLY A 486 10.41 -24.05 8.72
CA GLY A 486 11.71 -23.50 8.37
C GLY A 486 12.72 -23.64 9.51
N PRO A 487 14.04 -23.73 9.19
CA PRO A 487 15.07 -23.94 10.19
C PRO A 487 14.94 -22.89 11.31
N SER A 488 14.76 -23.39 12.53
CA SER A 488 14.84 -22.57 13.72
C SER A 488 16.30 -22.14 13.83
N ALA A 489 16.56 -20.84 13.68
CA ALA A 489 17.89 -20.28 13.88
C ALA A 489 18.35 -20.48 15.31
#